data_AF-A0A0G1PNR0-F1
#
_entry.id   AF-A0A0G1PNR0-F1
#
_cell.length_a   1.000
_cell.length_b   1.000
_cell.length_c   1.000
_cell.angle_alpha   90.00
_cell.angle_beta   90.00
_cell.angle_gamma   90.00
#
_symmetry.space_group_name_H-M   'P 1'
#
loop_
_entity.id
_entity.type
_entity.pdbx_description
1 polymer ?
#
loop_
_entity_poly.entity_id
_entity_poly.type
_entity_poly.pdbx_seq_one_letter_code
_entity_poly.pdbx_strand_id
1 'polypeptide(L)'
;MNRIEYAREFIVKELGLKIDYVSVFEGDSEVPADIESERIWKSLGVHDVRKFGRKDNFWGPTGNEGPCGPTTEIYINGVEVWNLVFNEYYCLPDKSLKKLERPGVEPTIFETDLFAPIMDALKVLSPGKDLDKRETRHARIIADHIKGAIFLISDGVVPSNVEAGYVLRRVLRKSIRYAKLLELPGDWFTVIFTEVAEIYGAAYPKLENYRSEILTAIKNEEEKFAKALEKGTKEFEKLAEKAKAAPRDPEHLEISGVDAFALFETYGFPLELTGEMAAEKGIAVDEESFRREFKKHQEISRAGTEKKFGGHGLSVEAGELRAATPEELLKVTRL
;
A
#
# COMPACT_ATOMS: atom_id res chain seq x y z
N MET A 1 -12.24 2.93 -24.62
CA MET A 1 -11.45 3.84 -25.47
C MET A 1 -9.98 3.59 -25.14
N ASN A 2 -9.13 3.25 -26.11
CA ASN A 2 -7.72 2.93 -25.88
C ASN A 2 -6.83 4.19 -25.91
N ARG A 3 -5.55 4.07 -25.51
CA ARG A 3 -4.63 5.23 -25.40
C ARG A 3 -4.41 5.94 -26.75
N ILE A 4 -4.39 5.16 -27.84
CA ILE A 4 -4.31 5.66 -29.23
C ILE A 4 -5.56 6.48 -29.57
N GLU A 5 -6.76 5.97 -29.27
CA GLU A 5 -8.02 6.68 -29.44
C GLU A 5 -8.05 7.99 -28.65
N TYR A 6 -7.60 8.01 -27.38
CA TYR A 6 -7.52 9.24 -26.58
C TYR A 6 -6.51 10.25 -27.14
N ALA A 7 -5.31 9.82 -27.53
CA ALA A 7 -4.33 10.73 -28.14
C ALA A 7 -4.84 11.31 -29.48
N ARG A 8 -5.51 10.47 -30.29
CA ARG A 8 -6.13 10.85 -31.57
C ARG A 8 -7.37 11.72 -31.40
N GLU A 9 -8.17 11.50 -30.35
CA GLU A 9 -9.29 12.36 -29.95
C GLU A 9 -8.75 13.76 -29.61
N PHE A 10 -7.75 13.83 -28.73
CA PHE A 10 -7.15 15.09 -28.28
C PHE A 10 -6.49 15.84 -29.44
N ILE A 11 -5.61 15.20 -30.22
CA ILE A 11 -4.91 15.83 -31.34
C ILE A 11 -5.88 16.31 -32.43
N VAL A 12 -6.91 15.53 -32.78
CA VAL A 12 -7.73 15.79 -33.98
C VAL A 12 -9.04 16.52 -33.67
N LYS A 13 -9.68 16.29 -32.50
CA LYS A 13 -10.90 17.00 -32.10
C LYS A 13 -10.60 18.24 -31.26
N GLU A 14 -9.84 18.07 -30.17
CA GLU A 14 -9.63 19.15 -29.19
C GLU A 14 -8.58 20.17 -29.67
N LEU A 15 -7.51 19.71 -30.33
CA LEU A 15 -6.46 20.57 -30.89
C LEU A 15 -6.65 20.88 -32.39
N GLY A 16 -7.55 20.18 -33.09
CA GLY A 16 -7.84 20.39 -34.52
C GLY A 16 -6.68 20.10 -35.49
N LEU A 17 -5.63 19.39 -35.04
CA LEU A 17 -4.44 19.11 -35.83
C LEU A 17 -4.62 17.87 -36.71
N LYS A 18 -3.90 17.87 -37.85
CA LYS A 18 -3.81 16.72 -38.75
C LYS A 18 -2.57 15.90 -38.42
N ILE A 19 -2.75 14.59 -38.20
CA ILE A 19 -1.66 13.60 -38.16
C ILE A 19 -1.19 13.33 -39.59
N ASP A 20 0.11 13.38 -39.85
CA ASP A 20 0.67 13.03 -41.15
C ASP A 20 0.93 11.53 -41.26
N TYR A 21 1.62 10.97 -40.28
CA TYR A 21 1.88 9.54 -40.16
C TYR A 21 2.08 9.14 -38.69
N VAL A 22 2.11 7.85 -38.44
CA VAL A 22 2.47 7.25 -37.14
C VAL A 22 3.53 6.17 -37.34
N SER A 23 4.35 5.93 -36.32
CA SER A 23 5.26 4.78 -36.25
C SER A 23 4.69 3.69 -35.35
N VAL A 24 5.10 2.44 -35.57
CA VAL A 24 4.85 1.30 -34.67
C VAL A 24 6.07 0.37 -34.67
N PHE A 25 6.21 -0.45 -33.63
CA PHE A 25 7.30 -1.42 -33.53
C PHE A 25 7.26 -2.49 -34.64
N GLU A 26 8.36 -2.64 -35.37
CA GLU A 26 8.46 -3.60 -36.49
C GLU A 26 8.66 -5.06 -36.07
N GLY A 27 9.04 -5.31 -34.81
CA GLY A 27 9.36 -6.63 -34.29
C GLY A 27 10.84 -7.01 -34.42
N ASP A 28 11.28 -7.98 -33.62
CA ASP A 28 12.59 -8.60 -33.71
C ASP A 28 12.59 -10.05 -33.18
N SER A 29 13.76 -10.58 -32.83
CA SER A 29 13.94 -11.95 -32.33
C SER A 29 13.37 -12.22 -30.94
N GLU A 30 13.07 -11.18 -30.15
CA GLU A 30 12.58 -11.32 -28.76
C GLU A 30 11.15 -10.83 -28.59
N VAL A 31 10.74 -9.80 -29.33
CA VAL A 31 9.40 -9.20 -29.22
C VAL A 31 8.76 -9.12 -30.62
N PRO A 32 7.49 -9.58 -30.79
CA PRO A 32 6.80 -9.52 -32.07
C PRO A 32 6.44 -8.08 -32.47
N ALA A 33 6.17 -7.90 -33.77
CA ALA A 33 5.71 -6.63 -34.34
C ALA A 33 4.40 -6.13 -33.71
N ASP A 34 4.27 -4.82 -33.51
CA ASP A 34 3.04 -4.19 -33.04
C ASP A 34 2.04 -4.00 -34.20
N ILE A 35 1.39 -5.10 -34.55
CA ILE A 35 0.29 -5.17 -35.53
C ILE A 35 -1.03 -4.65 -34.92
N GLU A 36 -1.14 -4.57 -33.58
CA GLU A 36 -2.33 -4.09 -32.88
C GLU A 36 -2.48 -2.56 -33.06
N SER A 37 -1.44 -1.78 -32.72
CA SER A 37 -1.44 -0.33 -32.90
C SER A 37 -1.60 0.05 -34.37
N GLU A 38 -0.96 -0.67 -35.29
CA GLU A 38 -1.15 -0.48 -36.74
C GLU A 38 -2.62 -0.62 -37.15
N ARG A 39 -3.28 -1.68 -36.68
CA ARG A 39 -4.69 -1.95 -36.96
C ARG A 39 -5.61 -0.89 -36.35
N ILE A 40 -5.32 -0.45 -35.13
CA ILE A 40 -6.09 0.60 -34.43
C ILE A 40 -5.96 1.92 -35.18
N TRP A 41 -4.74 2.40 -35.44
CA TRP A 41 -4.50 3.66 -36.18
C TRP A 41 -5.20 3.69 -37.55
N LYS A 42 -5.11 2.59 -38.31
CA LYS A 42 -5.80 2.46 -39.61
C LYS A 42 -7.32 2.48 -39.47
N SER A 43 -7.89 1.89 -38.42
CA SER A 43 -9.33 1.95 -38.13
C SER A 43 -9.83 3.35 -37.74
N LEU A 44 -8.94 4.21 -37.24
CA LEU A 44 -9.21 5.60 -36.85
C LEU A 44 -8.95 6.62 -37.98
N GLY A 45 -8.65 6.14 -39.19
CA GLY A 45 -8.41 6.95 -40.38
C GLY A 45 -6.96 7.44 -40.57
N VAL A 46 -6.00 6.95 -39.79
CA VAL A 46 -4.57 7.26 -39.96
C VAL A 46 -3.93 6.11 -40.75
N HIS A 47 -3.68 6.33 -42.04
CA HIS A 47 -3.33 5.25 -42.97
C HIS A 47 -1.84 5.15 -43.31
N ASP A 48 -1.07 6.24 -43.19
CA ASP A 48 0.40 6.19 -43.20
C ASP A 48 0.87 5.71 -41.82
N VAL A 49 1.03 4.39 -41.72
CA VAL A 49 1.63 3.71 -40.56
C VAL A 49 2.95 3.13 -41.01
N ARG A 50 4.04 3.58 -40.40
CA ARG A 50 5.41 3.16 -40.66
C ARG A 50 5.89 2.24 -39.56
N LYS A 51 6.90 1.43 -39.85
CA LYS A 51 7.45 0.45 -38.90
C LYS A 51 8.94 0.70 -38.71
N PHE A 52 9.39 0.79 -37.46
CA PHE A 52 10.80 0.96 -37.11
C PHE A 52 11.23 -0.01 -36.00
N GLY A 53 12.54 -0.20 -35.88
CA GLY A 53 13.16 -1.22 -35.01
C GLY A 53 13.21 -0.85 -33.53
N ARG A 54 13.80 -1.76 -32.72
CA ARG A 54 13.86 -1.65 -31.24
C ARG A 54 14.53 -0.37 -30.75
N LYS A 55 15.44 0.21 -31.52
CA LYS A 55 16.11 1.48 -31.19
C LYS A 55 15.13 2.65 -31.12
N ASP A 56 14.08 2.60 -31.93
CA ASP A 56 13.19 3.74 -32.19
C ASP A 56 11.79 3.47 -31.60
N ASN A 57 11.20 2.29 -31.83
CA ASN A 57 9.85 1.95 -31.34
C ASN A 57 9.76 0.93 -30.19
N PHE A 58 10.77 0.86 -29.31
CA PHE A 58 10.68 0.08 -28.07
C PHE A 58 11.38 0.80 -26.92
N TRP A 59 10.70 0.90 -25.78
CA TRP A 59 11.11 1.75 -24.66
C TRP A 59 11.35 0.94 -23.38
N GLY A 60 12.40 1.31 -22.63
CA GLY A 60 12.71 0.76 -21.30
C GLY A 60 13.58 -0.51 -21.30
N PRO A 61 13.96 -1.03 -20.11
CA PRO A 61 13.55 -0.55 -18.78
C PRO A 61 14.28 0.73 -18.36
N THR A 62 13.68 1.50 -17.45
CA THR A 62 14.37 2.63 -16.80
C THR A 62 15.27 2.15 -15.65
N GLY A 63 16.35 1.42 -15.98
CA GLY A 63 17.36 1.00 -15.01
C GLY A 63 17.92 -0.40 -15.23
N ASN A 64 18.29 -1.06 -14.12
CA ASN A 64 18.80 -2.44 -14.16
C ASN A 64 17.67 -3.44 -14.48
N GLU A 65 16.50 -3.23 -13.90
CA GLU A 65 15.26 -3.95 -14.21
C GLU A 65 14.09 -2.95 -14.28
N GLY A 66 12.93 -3.37 -14.80
CA GLY A 66 11.72 -2.55 -14.79
C GLY A 66 10.75 -2.80 -15.94
N PRO A 67 9.60 -2.09 -15.95
CA PRO A 67 8.65 -2.11 -17.06
C PRO A 67 9.25 -1.50 -18.34
N CYS A 68 8.91 -2.10 -19.48
CA CYS A 68 9.37 -1.73 -20.81
C CYS A 68 8.40 -2.29 -21.89
N GLY A 69 8.47 -1.84 -23.13
CA GLY A 69 7.67 -2.44 -24.21
C GLY A 69 7.63 -1.64 -25.52
N PRO A 70 6.86 -2.10 -26.52
CA PRO A 70 6.72 -1.43 -27.80
C PRO A 70 6.07 -0.05 -27.65
N THR A 71 6.33 0.82 -28.61
CA THR A 71 5.71 2.16 -28.70
C THR A 71 4.99 2.35 -30.03
N THR A 72 4.12 3.36 -30.05
CA THR A 72 3.68 4.01 -31.29
C THR A 72 3.85 5.52 -31.12
N GLU A 73 4.50 6.18 -32.09
CA GLU A 73 4.63 7.64 -32.08
C GLU A 73 3.79 8.32 -33.16
N ILE A 74 3.40 9.56 -32.88
CA ILE A 74 2.55 10.38 -33.73
C ILE A 74 3.39 11.50 -34.34
N TYR A 75 3.32 11.67 -35.67
CA TYR A 75 4.10 12.68 -36.40
C TYR A 75 3.21 13.72 -37.10
N ILE A 76 3.61 14.98 -37.00
CA ILE A 76 2.92 16.14 -37.60
C ILE A 76 3.98 17.07 -38.20
N ASN A 77 3.80 17.45 -39.48
CA ASN A 77 4.79 18.19 -40.29
C ASN A 77 6.18 17.51 -40.30
N GLY A 78 6.21 16.18 -40.21
CA GLY A 78 7.44 15.37 -40.13
C GLY A 78 8.12 15.30 -38.77
N VAL A 79 7.60 15.96 -37.73
CA VAL A 79 8.15 16.00 -36.36
C VAL A 79 7.35 15.09 -35.44
N GLU A 80 8.02 14.34 -34.56
CA GLU A 80 7.38 13.56 -33.49
C GLU A 80 6.70 14.48 -32.46
N VAL A 81 5.43 14.24 -32.14
CA VAL A 81 4.67 15.08 -31.19
C VAL A 81 4.17 14.33 -29.95
N TRP A 82 4.04 13.00 -30.00
CA TRP A 82 3.64 12.19 -28.84
C TRP A 82 4.08 10.73 -29.01
N ASN A 83 4.81 10.23 -28.03
CA ASN A 83 5.18 8.82 -27.89
C ASN A 83 4.20 8.10 -26.94
N LEU A 84 3.57 7.01 -27.39
CA LEU A 84 2.69 6.19 -26.57
C LEU A 84 3.39 4.87 -26.25
N VAL A 85 3.92 4.77 -25.03
CA VAL A 85 4.61 3.57 -24.54
C VAL A 85 3.62 2.55 -24.00
N PHE A 86 3.64 1.33 -24.54
CA PHE A 86 2.92 0.19 -23.99
C PHE A 86 3.92 -0.70 -23.26
N ASN A 87 4.03 -0.56 -21.93
CA ASN A 87 4.96 -1.35 -21.12
C ASN A 87 4.52 -2.82 -21.01
N GLU A 88 4.57 -3.58 -22.11
CA GLU A 88 4.14 -4.96 -22.24
C GLU A 88 5.08 -5.99 -21.61
N TYR A 89 6.28 -5.60 -21.17
CA TYR A 89 7.32 -6.50 -20.66
C TYR A 89 7.94 -5.94 -19.38
N TYR A 90 8.46 -6.82 -18.54
CA TYR A 90 9.35 -6.48 -17.44
C TYR A 90 10.72 -7.05 -17.77
N CYS A 91 11.69 -6.17 -18.00
CA CYS A 91 13.07 -6.56 -18.21
C CYS A 91 13.70 -6.82 -16.85
N LEU A 92 14.28 -8.00 -16.66
CA LEU A 92 14.92 -8.44 -15.42
C LEU A 92 16.38 -7.95 -15.36
N PRO A 93 17.08 -8.08 -14.20
CA PRO A 93 18.47 -7.61 -14.06
C PRO A 93 19.46 -8.27 -15.01
N ASP A 94 19.17 -9.49 -15.47
CA ASP A 94 19.94 -10.25 -16.47
C ASP A 94 19.62 -9.85 -17.93
N LYS A 95 18.74 -8.86 -18.11
CA LYS A 95 18.18 -8.34 -19.36
C LYS A 95 17.21 -9.25 -20.10
N SER A 96 16.82 -10.40 -19.54
CA SER A 96 15.72 -11.19 -20.09
C SER A 96 14.38 -10.43 -19.99
N LEU A 97 13.53 -10.55 -21.01
CA LEU A 97 12.21 -9.91 -21.07
C LEU A 97 11.11 -10.88 -20.65
N LYS A 98 10.56 -10.72 -19.44
CA LYS A 98 9.31 -11.40 -19.06
C LYS A 98 8.13 -10.59 -19.61
N LYS A 99 7.26 -11.18 -20.45
CA LYS A 99 6.02 -10.48 -20.85
C LYS A 99 5.15 -10.19 -19.62
N LEU A 100 4.75 -8.93 -19.45
CA LEU A 100 3.81 -8.51 -18.43
C LEU A 100 2.40 -8.95 -18.79
N GLU A 101 1.69 -9.41 -17.78
CA GLU A 101 0.28 -9.80 -17.89
C GLU A 101 -0.65 -8.57 -18.04
N ARG A 102 -0.13 -7.34 -17.81
CA ARG A 102 -0.84 -6.05 -17.92
C ARG A 102 0.12 -4.90 -18.29
N PRO A 103 -0.09 -4.15 -19.40
CA PRO A 103 0.83 -3.07 -19.80
C PRO A 103 0.52 -1.66 -19.28
N GLY A 104 1.58 -0.90 -18.94
CA GLY A 104 1.60 0.57 -18.81
C GLY A 104 1.48 1.13 -17.38
N VAL A 105 2.45 1.97 -16.99
CA VAL A 105 2.55 2.81 -15.76
C VAL A 105 3.48 4.00 -16.11
N GLU A 106 3.31 5.31 -15.84
CA GLU A 106 2.44 6.18 -14.99
C GLU A 106 3.10 6.73 -13.67
N PRO A 107 2.78 7.96 -13.18
CA PRO A 107 3.54 8.67 -12.14
C PRO A 107 3.33 8.11 -10.71
N THR A 108 4.09 8.61 -9.71
CA THR A 108 3.93 8.10 -8.34
C THR A 108 2.55 8.47 -7.80
N ILE A 109 1.83 7.47 -7.24
CA ILE A 109 0.41 7.61 -6.87
C ILE A 109 0.16 8.77 -5.90
N PHE A 110 1.17 9.18 -5.14
CA PHE A 110 1.09 10.26 -4.14
C PHE A 110 1.05 11.67 -4.75
N GLU A 111 1.37 11.80 -6.03
CA GLU A 111 1.29 13.06 -6.80
C GLU A 111 -0.02 13.18 -7.61
N THR A 112 -0.90 12.17 -7.54
CA THR A 112 -2.23 12.22 -8.17
C THR A 112 -3.22 13.07 -7.36
N ASP A 113 -4.27 13.56 -8.01
CA ASP A 113 -5.45 14.19 -7.38
C ASP A 113 -6.03 13.37 -6.21
N LEU A 114 -5.96 12.03 -6.31
CA LEU A 114 -6.41 11.09 -5.27
C LEU A 114 -5.52 11.04 -4.00
N PHE A 115 -4.40 11.75 -3.96
CA PHE A 115 -3.47 11.78 -2.81
C PHE A 115 -2.82 13.13 -2.53
N ALA A 116 -2.62 14.00 -3.53
CA ALA A 116 -1.91 15.27 -3.36
C ALA A 116 -2.51 16.17 -2.26
N PRO A 117 -3.84 16.34 -2.13
CA PRO A 117 -4.41 17.14 -1.03
C PRO A 117 -4.08 16.57 0.36
N ILE A 118 -4.07 15.24 0.50
CA ILE A 118 -3.66 14.54 1.74
C ILE A 118 -2.17 14.78 2.04
N MET A 119 -1.32 14.78 1.01
CA MET A 119 0.12 15.04 1.14
C MET A 119 0.40 16.50 1.51
N ASP A 120 -0.34 17.45 0.96
CA ASP A 120 -0.21 18.88 1.28
C ASP A 120 -0.78 19.23 2.66
N ALA A 121 -1.90 18.61 3.07
CA ALA A 121 -2.39 18.68 4.45
C ALA A 121 -1.33 18.17 5.44
N LEU A 122 -0.64 17.06 5.12
CA LEU A 122 0.50 16.57 5.92
C LEU A 122 1.66 17.59 5.97
N LYS A 123 1.96 18.32 4.89
CA LYS A 123 2.96 19.41 4.87
C LYS A 123 2.57 20.58 5.79
N VAL A 124 1.30 20.96 5.82
CA VAL A 124 0.79 22.00 6.74
C VAL A 124 0.85 21.53 8.20
N LEU A 125 0.57 20.24 8.46
CA LEU A 125 0.55 19.65 9.80
C LEU A 125 1.94 19.36 10.40
N SER A 126 3.01 19.29 9.59
CA SER A 126 4.39 19.05 10.05
C SER A 126 5.34 20.24 9.77
N PRO A 127 5.10 21.44 10.35
CA PRO A 127 5.91 22.61 10.08
C PRO A 127 7.38 22.38 10.47
N GLY A 128 8.28 22.46 9.48
CA GLY A 128 9.73 22.26 9.68
C GLY A 128 10.26 20.86 9.39
N LYS A 129 9.46 19.93 8.84
CA LYS A 129 9.94 18.63 8.30
C LYS A 129 10.18 18.72 6.78
N ASP A 130 11.19 18.00 6.26
CA ASP A 130 11.52 17.98 4.83
C ASP A 130 10.75 16.86 4.12
N LEU A 131 9.43 17.06 3.98
CA LEU A 131 8.51 16.12 3.33
C LEU A 131 8.74 15.93 1.83
N ASP A 132 9.69 16.64 1.24
CA ASP A 132 10.15 16.44 -0.14
C ASP A 132 11.51 15.71 -0.22
N LYS A 133 12.09 15.29 0.92
CA LYS A 133 13.30 14.44 0.98
C LYS A 133 13.19 13.31 2.02
N ARG A 134 13.64 13.56 3.25
CA ARG A 134 13.87 12.51 4.27
C ARG A 134 12.55 12.01 4.85
N GLU A 135 11.66 12.94 5.16
CA GLU A 135 10.39 12.63 5.80
C GLU A 135 9.28 12.24 4.78
N THR A 136 9.51 12.36 3.46
CA THR A 136 8.56 11.97 2.39
C THR A 136 8.03 10.56 2.56
N ARG A 137 8.89 9.60 2.92
CA ARG A 137 8.49 8.21 3.18
C ARG A 137 7.47 8.11 4.30
N HIS A 138 7.59 8.94 5.34
CA HIS A 138 6.68 8.94 6.48
C HIS A 138 5.31 9.48 6.09
N ALA A 139 5.25 10.63 5.38
CA ALA A 139 3.97 11.16 4.89
C ALA A 139 3.28 10.22 3.90
N ARG A 140 4.01 9.63 2.95
CA ARG A 140 3.45 8.64 2.01
C ARG A 140 2.86 7.42 2.74
N ILE A 141 3.54 6.90 3.77
CA ILE A 141 3.00 5.84 4.64
C ILE A 141 1.74 6.31 5.37
N ILE A 142 1.76 7.49 6.00
CA ILE A 142 0.60 8.00 6.74
C ILE A 142 -0.60 8.18 5.81
N ALA A 143 -0.42 8.82 4.66
CA ALA A 143 -1.48 9.12 3.68
C ALA A 143 -2.17 7.85 3.15
N ASP A 144 -1.39 6.84 2.77
CA ASP A 144 -1.89 5.53 2.35
C ASP A 144 -2.63 4.82 3.49
N HIS A 145 -1.95 4.62 4.62
CA HIS A 145 -2.47 3.81 5.72
C HIS A 145 -3.66 4.46 6.44
N ILE A 146 -3.70 5.79 6.60
CA ILE A 146 -4.84 6.47 7.22
C ILE A 146 -6.06 6.49 6.28
N LYS A 147 -5.86 6.68 4.96
CA LYS A 147 -6.95 6.56 3.97
C LYS A 147 -7.52 5.14 3.99
N GLY A 148 -6.67 4.12 3.95
CA GLY A 148 -7.10 2.71 4.08
C GLY A 148 -7.85 2.44 5.38
N ALA A 149 -7.38 2.97 6.51
CA ALA A 149 -8.05 2.83 7.81
C ALA A 149 -9.42 3.53 7.87
N ILE A 150 -9.55 4.73 7.31
CA ILE A 150 -10.81 5.47 7.21
C ILE A 150 -11.87 4.65 6.45
N PHE A 151 -11.51 4.10 5.29
CA PHE A 151 -12.43 3.25 4.52
C PHE A 151 -12.82 1.98 5.27
N LEU A 152 -11.85 1.26 5.87
CA LEU A 152 -12.12 0.06 6.68
C LEU A 152 -13.08 0.33 7.83
N ILE A 153 -12.95 1.46 8.54
CA ILE A 153 -13.87 1.81 9.64
C ILE A 153 -15.24 2.24 9.09
N SER A 154 -15.32 2.92 7.94
CA SER A 154 -16.59 3.28 7.29
C SER A 154 -17.40 2.07 6.82
N ASP A 155 -16.74 0.93 6.58
CA ASP A 155 -17.38 -0.37 6.30
C ASP A 155 -17.58 -1.23 7.58
N GLY A 156 -17.29 -0.69 8.77
CA GLY A 156 -17.62 -1.29 10.06
C GLY A 156 -16.49 -2.11 10.72
N VAL A 157 -15.26 -2.08 10.20
CA VAL A 157 -14.13 -2.77 10.84
C VAL A 157 -13.64 -1.99 12.06
N VAL A 158 -13.53 -2.67 13.22
CA VAL A 158 -13.13 -2.07 14.51
C VAL A 158 -11.75 -2.60 14.95
N PRO A 159 -10.82 -1.76 15.47
CA PRO A 159 -9.46 -2.18 15.86
C PRO A 159 -9.43 -3.26 16.96
N SER A 160 -8.98 -4.48 16.62
CA SER A 160 -9.09 -5.67 17.48
C SER A 160 -7.77 -6.46 17.61
N ASN A 161 -7.80 -7.62 18.27
CA ASN A 161 -6.67 -8.56 18.36
C ASN A 161 -6.69 -9.64 17.26
N VAL A 162 -7.74 -9.70 16.42
CA VAL A 162 -7.98 -10.80 15.46
C VAL A 162 -8.40 -10.29 14.09
N GLU A 163 -8.14 -11.08 13.05
CA GLU A 163 -8.72 -10.91 11.70
C GLU A 163 -8.55 -9.48 11.12
N ALA A 164 -9.55 -8.95 10.43
CA ALA A 164 -9.53 -7.61 9.84
C ALA A 164 -9.29 -6.50 10.88
N GLY A 165 -9.79 -6.66 12.11
CA GLY A 165 -9.56 -5.71 13.20
C GLY A 165 -8.10 -5.64 13.65
N TYR A 166 -7.36 -6.75 13.56
CA TYR A 166 -5.91 -6.77 13.79
C TYR A 166 -5.13 -6.11 12.65
N VAL A 167 -5.55 -6.30 11.39
CA VAL A 167 -4.97 -5.61 10.23
C VAL A 167 -5.17 -4.10 10.34
N LEU A 168 -6.40 -3.65 10.57
CA LEU A 168 -6.73 -2.24 10.82
C LEU A 168 -5.88 -1.64 11.94
N ARG A 169 -5.73 -2.36 13.07
CA ARG A 169 -4.88 -1.91 14.18
C ARG A 169 -3.40 -1.79 13.78
N ARG A 170 -2.85 -2.73 13.01
CA ARG A 170 -1.45 -2.66 12.52
C ARG A 170 -1.24 -1.43 11.64
N VAL A 171 -2.16 -1.20 10.70
CA VAL A 171 -2.17 -0.05 9.78
C VAL A 171 -2.23 1.27 10.56
N LEU A 172 -3.20 1.42 11.47
CA LEU A 172 -3.34 2.61 12.33
C LEU A 172 -2.07 2.87 13.17
N ARG A 173 -1.54 1.85 13.86
CA ARG A 173 -0.35 2.01 14.72
C ARG A 173 0.89 2.44 13.95
N LYS A 174 1.04 1.98 12.71
CA LYS A 174 2.10 2.40 11.81
C LYS A 174 1.93 3.87 11.39
N SER A 175 0.71 4.32 11.05
CA SER A 175 0.43 5.75 10.83
C SER A 175 0.72 6.59 12.07
N ILE A 176 0.24 6.19 13.25
CA ILE A 176 0.45 6.91 14.53
C ILE A 176 1.95 7.04 14.85
N ARG A 177 2.74 5.97 14.65
CA ARG A 177 4.20 6.02 14.85
C ARG A 177 4.88 7.02 13.91
N TYR A 178 4.52 7.03 12.63
CA TYR A 178 5.10 7.98 11.68
C TYR A 178 4.57 9.41 11.88
N ALA A 179 3.30 9.60 12.23
CA ALA A 179 2.74 10.89 12.65
C ALA A 179 3.50 11.46 13.86
N LYS A 180 3.89 10.61 14.82
CA LYS A 180 4.68 11.03 15.97
C LYS A 180 6.13 11.42 15.60
N LEU A 181 6.72 10.80 14.58
CA LEU A 181 8.03 11.19 14.02
C LEU A 181 7.98 12.48 13.19
N LEU A 182 6.82 12.80 12.60
CA LEU A 182 6.56 14.08 11.95
C LEU A 182 6.15 15.20 12.92
N GLU A 183 5.98 14.87 14.21
CA GLU A 183 5.49 15.79 15.26
C GLU A 183 4.09 16.39 15.00
N LEU A 184 3.21 15.64 14.32
CA LEU A 184 1.84 16.08 14.00
C LEU A 184 1.02 16.42 15.28
N PRO A 185 0.10 17.40 15.23
CA PRO A 185 -0.80 17.73 16.35
C PRO A 185 -1.80 16.60 16.63
N GLY A 186 -2.32 16.53 17.86
CA GLY A 186 -3.12 15.39 18.38
C GLY A 186 -4.52 15.17 17.76
N ASP A 187 -4.84 15.87 16.68
CA ASP A 187 -6.09 15.79 15.91
C ASP A 187 -5.83 15.66 14.38
N TRP A 188 -4.57 15.44 13.97
CA TRP A 188 -4.07 15.35 12.58
C TRP A 188 -4.94 14.52 11.63
N PHE A 189 -5.47 13.40 12.12
CA PHE A 189 -6.32 12.48 11.36
C PHE A 189 -7.68 13.08 10.99
N THR A 190 -8.14 14.12 11.70
CA THR A 190 -9.39 14.85 11.41
C THR A 190 -9.26 15.73 10.17
N VAL A 191 -8.09 16.34 9.97
CA VAL A 191 -7.79 17.11 8.77
C VAL A 191 -7.70 16.16 7.57
N ILE A 192 -6.94 15.06 7.68
CA ILE A 192 -6.83 14.09 6.58
C ILE A 192 -8.17 13.40 6.29
N PHE A 193 -9.02 13.14 7.30
CA PHE A 193 -10.39 12.69 7.07
C PHE A 193 -11.17 13.68 6.20
N THR A 194 -10.97 15.00 6.41
CA THR A 194 -11.66 16.03 5.62
C THR A 194 -11.20 16.00 4.15
N GLU A 195 -9.89 15.92 3.89
CA GLU A 195 -9.36 15.71 2.53
C GLU A 195 -9.92 14.45 1.86
N VAL A 196 -9.99 13.33 2.59
CA VAL A 196 -10.55 12.06 2.10
C VAL A 196 -12.06 12.19 1.85
N ALA A 197 -12.80 12.91 2.70
CA ALA A 197 -14.23 13.15 2.52
C ALA A 197 -14.52 14.09 1.34
N GLU A 198 -13.65 15.06 1.03
CA GLU A 198 -13.80 15.92 -0.14
C GLU A 198 -13.48 15.17 -1.45
N ILE A 199 -12.37 14.42 -1.51
CA ILE A 199 -11.98 13.63 -2.70
C ILE A 199 -13.00 12.53 -3.00
N TYR A 200 -13.51 11.83 -1.97
CA TYR A 200 -14.27 10.59 -2.16
C TYR A 200 -15.75 10.66 -1.72
N GLY A 201 -16.18 11.63 -0.92
CA GLY A 201 -17.50 11.63 -0.27
C GLY A 201 -18.70 11.59 -1.23
N ALA A 202 -18.57 12.18 -2.41
CA ALA A 202 -19.59 12.14 -3.47
C ALA A 202 -19.83 10.72 -4.01
N ALA A 203 -18.80 9.87 -4.04
CA ALA A 203 -18.88 8.46 -4.44
C ALA A 203 -19.09 7.51 -3.24
N TYR A 204 -18.67 7.92 -2.04
CA TYR A 204 -18.72 7.12 -0.82
C TYR A 204 -19.40 7.88 0.35
N PRO A 205 -20.73 8.09 0.33
CA PRO A 205 -21.45 8.82 1.39
C PRO A 205 -21.32 8.22 2.79
N LYS A 206 -20.91 6.95 2.91
CA LYS A 206 -20.58 6.31 4.18
C LYS A 206 -19.52 7.08 5.00
N LEU A 207 -18.59 7.76 4.33
CA LEU A 207 -17.51 8.50 4.98
C LEU A 207 -18.08 9.55 5.94
N GLU A 208 -19.02 10.39 5.48
CA GLU A 208 -19.65 11.40 6.33
C GLU A 208 -20.69 10.78 7.28
N ASN A 209 -21.47 9.78 6.83
CA ASN A 209 -22.48 9.11 7.65
C ASN A 209 -21.89 8.45 8.92
N TYR A 210 -20.64 7.98 8.86
CA TYR A 210 -19.92 7.34 9.98
C TYR A 210 -18.73 8.18 10.49
N ARG A 211 -18.71 9.49 10.20
CA ARG A 211 -17.60 10.40 10.57
C ARG A 211 -17.26 10.36 12.05
N SER A 212 -18.28 10.29 12.92
CA SER A 212 -18.11 10.23 14.37
C SER A 212 -17.40 8.96 14.81
N GLU A 213 -17.85 7.82 14.28
CA GLU A 213 -17.33 6.47 14.53
C GLU A 213 -15.90 6.32 14.01
N ILE A 214 -15.62 6.81 12.79
CA ILE A 214 -14.29 6.79 12.17
C ILE A 214 -13.28 7.58 13.02
N LEU A 215 -13.58 8.85 13.33
CA LEU A 215 -12.68 9.72 14.10
C LEU A 215 -12.51 9.20 15.53
N THR A 216 -13.57 8.68 16.16
CA THR A 216 -13.52 8.11 17.51
C THR A 216 -12.71 6.82 17.55
N ALA A 217 -12.83 5.93 16.56
CA ALA A 217 -12.06 4.70 16.50
C ALA A 217 -10.55 4.94 16.29
N ILE A 218 -10.20 5.91 15.41
CA ILE A 218 -8.80 6.32 15.20
C ILE A 218 -8.22 6.89 16.50
N LYS A 219 -8.92 7.88 17.11
CA LYS A 219 -8.50 8.53 18.36
C LYS A 219 -8.32 7.53 19.51
N ASN A 220 -9.25 6.59 19.68
CA ASN A 220 -9.19 5.59 20.74
C ASN A 220 -7.99 4.64 20.60
N GLU A 221 -7.60 4.27 19.38
CA GLU A 221 -6.39 3.45 19.17
C GLU A 221 -5.11 4.30 19.28
N GLU A 222 -5.14 5.59 18.94
CA GLU A 222 -4.03 6.53 19.18
C GLU A 222 -3.75 6.76 20.67
N GLU A 223 -4.74 7.18 21.46
CA GLU A 223 -4.57 7.42 22.91
C GLU A 223 -4.10 6.16 23.67
N LYS A 224 -4.53 4.99 23.19
CA LYS A 224 -4.14 3.67 23.69
C LYS A 224 -2.73 3.30 23.26
N PHE A 225 -2.37 3.52 21.99
CA PHE A 225 -1.06 3.15 21.47
C PHE A 225 0.04 4.12 21.89
N ALA A 226 -0.21 5.43 22.02
CA ALA A 226 0.81 6.41 22.42
C ALA A 226 1.55 6.03 23.72
N LYS A 227 0.81 5.55 24.72
CA LYS A 227 1.34 5.06 26.01
C LYS A 227 2.18 3.78 25.89
N ALA A 228 1.91 2.96 24.87
CA ALA A 228 2.66 1.75 24.57
C ALA A 228 3.87 2.04 23.67
N LEU A 229 3.72 2.94 22.69
CA LEU A 229 4.75 3.43 21.78
C LEU A 229 5.92 4.06 22.56
N GLU A 230 5.65 4.92 23.53
CA GLU A 230 6.71 5.54 24.36
C GLU A 230 7.54 4.48 25.11
N LYS A 231 6.88 3.48 25.71
CA LYS A 231 7.55 2.42 26.49
C LYS A 231 8.26 1.42 25.60
N GLY A 232 7.60 0.96 24.53
CA GLY A 232 8.18 0.02 23.57
C GLY A 232 9.33 0.63 22.78
N THR A 233 9.33 1.93 22.52
CA THR A 233 10.49 2.64 21.93
C THR A 233 11.66 2.63 22.91
N LYS A 234 11.43 2.94 24.19
CA LYS A 234 12.46 2.87 25.23
C LYS A 234 13.02 1.47 25.45
N GLU A 235 12.23 0.41 25.24
CA GLU A 235 12.72 -0.97 25.28
C GLU A 235 13.47 -1.36 24.00
N PHE A 236 12.93 -1.00 22.84
CA PHE A 236 13.56 -1.20 21.54
C PHE A 236 14.95 -0.56 21.47
N GLU A 237 15.14 0.66 21.99
CA GLU A 237 16.46 1.30 22.07
C GLU A 237 17.47 0.47 22.87
N LYS A 238 17.07 -0.10 24.03
CA LYS A 238 17.96 -1.01 24.78
C LYS A 238 18.30 -2.27 23.98
N LEU A 239 17.34 -2.83 23.26
CA LEU A 239 17.53 -4.02 22.43
C LEU A 239 18.45 -3.73 21.22
N ALA A 240 18.34 -2.54 20.62
CA ALA A 240 19.23 -2.08 19.56
C ALA A 240 20.68 -1.86 20.07
N GLU A 241 20.87 -1.23 21.23
CA GLU A 241 22.20 -1.07 21.82
C GLU A 241 22.78 -2.41 22.32
N LYS A 242 21.95 -3.32 22.86
CA LYS A 242 22.32 -4.72 23.17
C LYS A 242 22.79 -5.47 21.92
N ALA A 243 22.13 -5.28 20.78
CA ALA A 243 22.51 -5.90 19.51
C ALA A 243 23.86 -5.36 19.00
N LYS A 244 24.06 -4.03 19.02
CA LYS A 244 25.34 -3.37 18.67
C LYS A 244 26.51 -3.76 19.58
N ALA A 245 26.25 -3.96 20.87
CA ALA A 245 27.26 -4.30 21.87
C ALA A 245 27.54 -5.81 21.98
N ALA A 246 26.83 -6.66 21.22
CA ALA A 246 27.06 -8.09 21.22
C ALA A 246 28.39 -8.44 20.52
N PRO A 247 29.18 -9.41 21.02
CA PRO A 247 30.37 -9.91 20.34
C PRO A 247 29.98 -10.85 19.17
N ARG A 248 29.34 -10.28 18.16
CA ARG A 248 29.00 -10.88 16.87
C ARG A 248 29.81 -10.20 15.76
N ASP A 249 29.71 -10.74 14.56
CA ASP A 249 30.18 -10.11 13.34
C ASP A 249 29.58 -8.69 13.19
N PRO A 250 30.39 -7.61 13.06
CA PRO A 250 29.91 -6.26 12.83
C PRO A 250 29.05 -6.09 11.57
N GLU A 251 29.16 -6.98 10.58
CA GLU A 251 28.33 -6.96 9.37
C GLU A 251 26.91 -7.55 9.62
N HIS A 252 26.69 -8.25 10.75
CA HIS A 252 25.46 -8.97 11.06
C HIS A 252 24.88 -8.59 12.44
N LEU A 253 24.57 -7.31 12.63
CA LEU A 253 23.80 -6.81 13.78
C LEU A 253 22.33 -7.25 13.69
N GLU A 254 21.79 -7.85 14.76
CA GLU A 254 20.46 -8.47 14.74
C GLU A 254 19.74 -8.36 16.10
N ILE A 255 18.44 -8.02 16.06
CA ILE A 255 17.52 -8.21 17.19
C ILE A 255 16.89 -9.60 17.08
N SER A 256 17.01 -10.41 18.14
CA SER A 256 16.49 -11.78 18.14
C SER A 256 14.97 -11.79 18.00
N GLY A 257 14.41 -12.82 17.35
CA GLY A 257 12.96 -12.93 17.19
C GLY A 257 12.21 -13.09 18.51
N VAL A 258 12.88 -13.52 19.58
CA VAL A 258 12.34 -13.58 20.95
C VAL A 258 12.24 -12.16 21.55
N ASP A 259 13.29 -11.34 21.40
CA ASP A 259 13.26 -9.93 21.82
C ASP A 259 12.21 -9.14 21.01
N ALA A 260 12.11 -9.39 19.71
CA ALA A 260 11.08 -8.80 18.85
C ALA A 260 9.66 -9.29 19.18
N PHE A 261 9.50 -10.55 19.59
CA PHE A 261 8.22 -11.08 20.05
C PHE A 261 7.81 -10.46 21.40
N ALA A 262 8.76 -10.23 22.32
CA ALA A 262 8.50 -9.52 23.56
C ALA A 262 8.02 -8.07 23.32
N LEU A 263 8.55 -7.39 22.30
CA LEU A 263 8.05 -6.07 21.86
C LEU A 263 6.60 -6.15 21.34
N PHE A 264 6.27 -7.21 20.58
CA PHE A 264 4.92 -7.46 20.11
C PHE A 264 3.94 -7.77 21.26
N GLU A 265 4.27 -8.71 22.15
CA GLU A 265 3.36 -9.15 23.22
C GLU A 265 3.18 -8.07 24.30
N THR A 266 4.25 -7.37 24.69
CA THR A 266 4.22 -6.42 25.82
C THR A 266 3.77 -5.02 25.43
N TYR A 267 4.23 -4.51 24.28
CA TYR A 267 3.97 -3.14 23.82
C TYR A 267 3.09 -3.09 22.56
N GLY A 268 2.75 -4.24 21.98
CA GLY A 268 1.89 -4.31 20.80
C GLY A 268 2.54 -3.78 19.53
N PHE A 269 3.86 -3.90 19.41
CA PHE A 269 4.64 -3.49 18.23
C PHE A 269 4.55 -4.60 17.17
N PRO A 270 3.96 -4.34 15.99
CA PRO A 270 3.96 -5.32 14.91
C PRO A 270 5.38 -5.66 14.45
N LEU A 271 5.62 -6.86 13.92
CA LEU A 271 6.93 -7.26 13.40
C LEU A 271 7.47 -6.25 12.38
N GLU A 272 6.61 -5.72 11.51
CA GLU A 272 6.98 -4.73 10.50
C GLU A 272 7.47 -3.41 11.14
N LEU A 273 6.86 -3.01 12.25
CA LEU A 273 7.26 -1.80 12.97
C LEU A 273 8.64 -1.97 13.61
N THR A 274 8.86 -3.11 14.27
CA THR A 274 10.16 -3.48 14.85
C THR A 274 11.24 -3.58 13.77
N GLY A 275 10.92 -4.18 12.62
CA GLY A 275 11.80 -4.28 11.46
C GLY A 275 12.17 -2.93 10.86
N GLU A 276 11.21 -2.01 10.69
CA GLU A 276 11.48 -0.64 10.23
C GLU A 276 12.36 0.12 11.23
N MET A 277 12.07 0.03 12.53
CA MET A 277 12.90 0.65 13.58
C MET A 277 14.33 0.08 13.63
N ALA A 278 14.52 -1.20 13.31
CA ALA A 278 15.82 -1.87 13.25
C ALA A 278 16.60 -1.46 11.99
N ALA A 279 15.95 -1.46 10.82
CA ALA A 279 16.54 -1.01 9.57
C ALA A 279 16.99 0.46 9.63
N GLU A 280 16.23 1.33 10.29
CA GLU A 280 16.59 2.74 10.57
C GLU A 280 17.88 2.89 11.41
N LYS A 281 18.37 1.81 12.05
CA LYS A 281 19.64 1.75 12.81
C LYS A 281 20.70 0.83 12.17
N GLY A 282 20.44 0.24 11.01
CA GLY A 282 21.33 -0.74 10.37
C GLY A 282 21.35 -2.10 11.07
N ILE A 283 20.22 -2.53 11.65
CA ILE A 283 20.09 -3.78 12.41
C ILE A 283 19.00 -4.65 11.77
N ALA A 284 19.25 -5.95 11.64
CA ALA A 284 18.27 -6.93 11.17
C ALA A 284 17.32 -7.39 12.29
N VAL A 285 16.25 -8.11 11.93
CA VAL A 285 15.38 -8.82 12.88
C VAL A 285 15.24 -10.27 12.43
N ASP A 286 15.44 -11.21 13.37
CA ASP A 286 15.23 -12.64 13.15
C ASP A 286 13.73 -12.96 13.05
N GLU A 287 13.19 -12.73 11.85
CA GLU A 287 11.80 -12.96 11.50
C GLU A 287 11.37 -14.42 11.68
N GLU A 288 12.25 -15.39 11.42
CA GLU A 288 11.90 -16.79 11.58
C GLU A 288 11.62 -17.12 13.04
N SER A 289 12.47 -16.66 13.95
CA SER A 289 12.28 -16.91 15.38
C SER A 289 11.09 -16.14 15.93
N PHE A 290 10.82 -14.93 15.43
CA PHE A 290 9.57 -14.23 15.73
C PHE A 290 8.37 -15.09 15.32
N ARG A 291 8.37 -15.62 14.09
CA ARG A 291 7.29 -16.49 13.57
C ARG A 291 7.15 -17.78 14.38
N ARG A 292 8.27 -18.34 14.89
CA ARG A 292 8.26 -19.49 15.82
C ARG A 292 7.59 -19.14 17.15
N GLU A 293 7.96 -18.05 17.82
CA GLU A 293 7.33 -17.65 19.09
C GLU A 293 5.87 -17.23 18.91
N PHE A 294 5.55 -16.47 17.85
CA PHE A 294 4.18 -16.08 17.52
C PHE A 294 3.26 -17.29 17.28
N LYS A 295 3.76 -18.34 16.62
CA LYS A 295 3.00 -19.60 16.44
C LYS A 295 2.73 -20.29 17.78
N LYS A 296 3.71 -20.38 18.70
CA LYS A 296 3.49 -20.93 20.04
C LYS A 296 2.43 -20.13 20.81
N HIS A 297 2.48 -18.79 20.76
CA HIS A 297 1.49 -17.94 21.42
C HIS A 297 0.08 -18.15 20.83
N GLN A 298 -0.06 -18.34 19.51
CA GLN A 298 -1.34 -18.71 18.89
C GLN A 298 -1.84 -20.09 19.34
N GLU A 299 -0.96 -21.10 19.43
CA GLU A 299 -1.31 -22.45 19.88
C GLU A 299 -1.75 -22.46 21.35
N ILE A 300 -1.02 -21.75 22.23
CA ILE A 300 -1.39 -21.53 23.63
C ILE A 300 -2.75 -20.82 23.75
N SER A 301 -2.99 -19.78 22.94
CA SER A 301 -4.25 -19.03 22.94
C SER A 301 -5.44 -19.88 22.51
N ARG A 302 -5.26 -20.77 21.52
CA ARG A 302 -6.28 -21.74 21.07
C ARG A 302 -6.58 -22.77 22.16
N ALA A 303 -5.56 -23.45 22.70
CA ALA A 303 -5.74 -24.44 23.77
C ALA A 303 -6.31 -23.82 25.06
N GLY A 304 -6.00 -22.55 25.35
CA GLY A 304 -6.59 -21.78 26.45
C GLY A 304 -8.05 -21.38 26.20
N THR A 305 -8.49 -21.33 24.95
CA THR A 305 -9.89 -21.08 24.55
C THR A 305 -10.71 -22.37 24.67
N GLU A 306 -10.20 -23.49 24.15
CA GLU A 306 -10.79 -24.84 24.32
C GLU A 306 -10.95 -25.21 25.80
N LYS A 307 -9.97 -24.89 26.66
CA LYS A 307 -10.07 -25.10 28.10
C LYS A 307 -11.00 -24.14 28.85
N LYS A 308 -11.34 -22.99 28.26
CA LYS A 308 -12.37 -22.08 28.82
C LYS A 308 -13.79 -22.50 28.39
N PHE A 309 -13.94 -23.02 27.18
CA PHE A 309 -15.20 -23.61 26.69
C PHE A 309 -15.22 -25.13 26.91
N GLY A 310 -15.22 -25.54 28.17
CA GLY A 310 -15.33 -26.95 28.55
C GLY A 310 -16.67 -27.55 28.15
N GLY A 311 -16.76 -28.11 26.95
CA GLY A 311 -17.93 -28.81 26.41
C GLY A 311 -19.11 -27.95 25.95
N HIS A 312 -19.26 -26.73 26.50
CA HIS A 312 -20.40 -25.84 26.22
C HIS A 312 -19.92 -24.47 25.74
N GLY A 313 -20.08 -24.19 24.44
CA GLY A 313 -19.72 -22.93 23.79
C GLY A 313 -20.13 -22.91 22.31
N LEU A 314 -20.59 -21.77 21.80
CA LEU A 314 -21.12 -21.64 20.44
C LEU A 314 -20.01 -21.64 19.38
N SER A 315 -20.12 -22.53 18.39
CA SER A 315 -19.30 -22.51 17.16
C SER A 315 -19.95 -21.63 16.10
N VAL A 316 -19.26 -20.55 15.69
CA VAL A 316 -19.79 -19.55 14.73
C VAL A 316 -19.56 -19.94 13.26
N GLU A 317 -19.62 -21.24 12.95
CA GLU A 317 -19.46 -21.77 11.57
C GLU A 317 -20.78 -22.16 10.90
N ALA A 318 -21.90 -22.13 11.63
CA ALA A 318 -23.25 -22.20 11.07
C ALA A 318 -24.18 -21.31 11.89
N GLY A 319 -25.14 -20.64 11.24
CA GLY A 319 -26.11 -19.72 11.87
C GLY A 319 -27.19 -20.39 12.72
N GLU A 320 -26.92 -21.54 13.33
CA GLU A 320 -27.90 -22.33 14.11
C GLU A 320 -27.60 -22.31 15.61
N LEU A 321 -28.54 -21.76 16.38
CA LEU A 321 -28.55 -21.89 17.84
C LEU A 321 -28.89 -23.33 18.26
N ARG A 322 -27.86 -24.14 18.52
CA ARG A 322 -28.03 -25.50 19.07
C ARG A 322 -27.80 -25.51 20.59
N ALA A 323 -28.88 -25.37 21.35
CA ALA A 323 -28.90 -25.74 22.76
C ALA A 323 -28.99 -27.27 22.90
N ALA A 324 -28.19 -27.88 23.78
CA ALA A 324 -28.25 -29.32 24.02
C ALA A 324 -29.39 -29.70 24.99
N THR A 325 -29.88 -28.73 25.76
CA THR A 325 -30.96 -28.91 26.74
C THR A 325 -32.00 -27.77 26.70
N PRO A 326 -33.27 -28.02 27.11
CA PRO A 326 -34.27 -26.96 27.23
C PRO A 326 -33.89 -25.83 28.21
N GLU A 327 -33.07 -26.14 29.23
CA GLU A 327 -32.61 -25.17 30.22
C GLU A 327 -31.52 -24.22 29.68
N GLU A 328 -30.69 -24.67 28.73
CA GLU A 328 -29.76 -23.78 28.02
C GLU A 328 -30.50 -22.78 27.13
N LEU A 329 -31.56 -23.22 26.43
CA LEU A 329 -32.37 -22.32 25.59
C LEU A 329 -32.91 -21.14 26.42
N LEU A 330 -33.45 -21.43 27.61
CA LEU A 330 -33.95 -20.44 28.58
C LEU A 330 -32.88 -19.50 29.16
N LYS A 331 -31.59 -19.81 29.03
CA LYS A 331 -30.47 -18.91 29.39
C LYS A 331 -30.04 -18.03 28.22
N VAL A 332 -30.08 -18.56 26.99
CA VAL A 332 -29.59 -17.86 25.79
C VAL A 332 -30.67 -16.93 25.19
N THR A 333 -31.96 -17.20 25.38
CA THR A 333 -33.05 -16.34 24.87
C THR A 333 -33.56 -15.29 25.86
N ARG A 334 -32.79 -14.95 26.90
CA ARG A 334 -33.11 -13.82 27.80
C ARG A 334 -32.41 -12.55 27.34
N LEU A 335 -33.22 -11.59 26.89
CA LEU A 335 -32.89 -10.17 26.82
C LEU A 335 -32.63 -9.61 28.22
#